data_AF-A0A3M1HXH1-F1
#
_entry.id   AF-A0A3M1HXH1-F1
#
_cell.length_a   1.000
_cell.length_b   1.000
_cell.length_c   1.000
_cell.angle_alpha   90.00
_cell.angle_beta   90.00
_cell.angle_gamma   90.00
#
_symmetry.space_group_name_H-M   'P 1'
#
loop_
_entity.id
_entity.type
_entity.pdbx_description
1 polymer ?
#
loop_
_entity_poly.entity_id
_entity_poly.type
_entity_poly.pdbx_seq_one_letter_code
_entity_poly.pdbx_strand_id
1 'polypeptide(L)'
;VSYVPTYEREEEKNIFAVGNLRKGVEETKRERLGNFYHEIEKGLHPCKSCLFLPVCGGACPKLWKEGSCPCPSFKFNMKERLMLYYAWQQLKEIEYQEAS
;
A
#
# COMPACT_ATOMS: atom_id res chain seq x y z
N VAL A 1 13.37 6.05 8.35
CA VAL A 1 13.99 5.52 7.11
C VAL A 1 14.00 6.65 6.10
N SER A 2 15.14 6.98 5.49
CA SER A 2 15.19 8.03 4.45
C SER A 2 14.23 7.63 3.32
N TYR A 3 13.25 8.48 3.02
CA TYR A 3 12.25 8.24 1.96
C TYR A 3 12.83 8.36 0.54
N VAL A 4 14.08 8.83 0.42
CA VAL A 4 14.78 8.97 -0.85
C VAL A 4 16.06 8.13 -0.77
N PRO A 5 16.20 7.07 -1.59
CA PRO A 5 17.46 6.37 -1.71
C PRO A 5 18.50 7.35 -2.27
N THR A 6 19.63 7.51 -1.59
CA THR A 6 20.76 8.34 -2.03
C THR A 6 21.37 7.86 -3.37
N TYR A 7 20.91 6.72 -3.89
CA TYR A 7 21.58 5.91 -4.91
C TYR A 7 20.93 5.99 -6.31
N GLU A 8 19.70 6.48 -6.44
CA GLU A 8 19.03 6.58 -7.74
C GLU A 8 19.43 7.90 -8.43
N ARG A 9 20.49 7.79 -9.23
CA ARG A 9 21.04 8.89 -10.04
C ARG A 9 21.03 8.52 -11.52
N GLU A 10 20.37 9.34 -12.33
CA GLU A 10 20.52 9.33 -13.79
C GLU A 10 21.46 10.48 -14.13
N GLU A 11 22.55 10.20 -14.87
CA GLU A 11 23.53 11.21 -15.27
C GLU A 11 24.03 12.07 -14.07
N GLU A 12 24.34 11.41 -12.95
CA GLU A 12 24.78 12.02 -11.68
C GLU A 12 23.75 12.91 -10.95
N LYS A 13 22.53 13.05 -11.47
CA LYS A 13 21.46 13.85 -10.85
C LYS A 13 20.50 12.98 -10.06
N ASN A 14 20.15 13.42 -8.84
CA ASN A 14 19.11 12.77 -8.05
C ASN A 14 17.76 12.90 -8.77
N ILE A 15 17.20 11.76 -9.19
CA ILE A 15 15.98 11.70 -9.98
C ILE A 15 14.72 12.10 -9.19
N PHE A 16 14.78 12.05 -7.86
CA PHE A 16 13.70 12.45 -6.95
C PHE A 16 13.81 13.90 -6.46
N ALA A 17 14.81 14.67 -6.92
CA ALA A 17 14.96 16.06 -6.52
C ALA A 17 13.78 16.90 -7.06
N VAL A 18 12.92 17.39 -6.17
CA VAL A 18 11.75 18.21 -6.52
C VAL A 18 12.02 19.71 -6.57
N GLY A 19 13.17 20.19 -6.11
CA GLY A 19 13.51 21.61 -6.15
C GLY A 19 14.53 22.01 -5.09
N ASN A 20 14.55 23.29 -4.75
CA ASN A 20 15.48 23.85 -3.77
C ASN A 20 14.80 24.91 -2.89
N LEU A 21 15.13 24.96 -1.60
CA LEU A 21 14.55 25.92 -0.65
C LEU A 21 14.65 27.39 -1.10
N ARG A 22 15.70 27.76 -1.85
CA ARG A 22 15.90 29.12 -2.36
C ARG A 22 15.19 29.41 -3.68
N LYS A 23 15.02 28.38 -4.52
CA LYS A 23 14.46 28.52 -5.88
C LYS A 23 13.00 28.07 -5.98
N GLY A 24 12.46 27.48 -4.91
CA GLY A 24 11.15 26.87 -4.89
C GLY A 24 11.14 25.45 -5.44
N VAL A 25 9.93 24.93 -5.63
CA VAL A 25 9.68 23.58 -6.12
C VAL A 25 9.46 23.61 -7.63
N GLU A 26 10.12 22.70 -8.34
CA GLU A 26 9.87 22.44 -9.76
C GLU A 26 8.68 21.50 -9.89
N GLU A 27 7.52 22.02 -10.30
CA GLU A 27 6.24 21.32 -10.28
C GLU A 27 6.26 20.00 -11.07
N THR A 28 6.98 19.97 -12.19
CA THR A 28 7.08 18.80 -13.09
C THR A 28 7.80 17.59 -12.47
N LYS A 29 8.49 17.74 -11.33
CA LYS A 29 9.29 16.66 -10.73
C LYS A 29 8.57 15.89 -9.62
N ARG A 30 7.35 16.27 -9.23
CA ARG A 30 6.58 15.60 -8.16
C ARG A 30 5.91 14.29 -8.57
N GLU A 31 5.78 14.05 -9.88
CA GLU A 31 4.91 13.01 -10.43
C GLU A 31 5.39 11.56 -10.23
N ARG A 32 6.68 11.34 -9.92
CA ARG A 32 7.29 9.99 -9.94
C ARG A 32 6.60 8.94 -9.05
N LEU A 33 6.14 9.34 -7.86
CA LEU A 33 5.35 8.48 -6.95
C LEU A 33 3.92 8.99 -6.75
N GLY A 34 3.64 10.25 -7.12
CA GLY A 34 2.33 10.87 -6.95
C GLY A 34 1.27 10.33 -7.91
N ASN A 35 1.67 9.79 -9.06
CA ASN A 35 0.75 9.31 -10.09
C ASN A 35 0.18 7.90 -9.84
N PHE A 36 0.43 7.30 -8.68
CA PHE A 36 0.08 5.90 -8.41
C PHE A 36 -1.41 5.57 -8.60
N TYR A 37 -2.32 6.43 -8.18
CA TYR A 37 -3.76 6.19 -8.37
C TYR A 37 -4.18 6.26 -9.84
N HIS A 38 -3.59 7.16 -10.64
CA HIS A 38 -3.79 7.16 -12.09
C HIS A 38 -3.23 5.89 -12.75
N GLU A 39 -2.11 5.36 -12.25
CA GLU A 39 -1.59 4.06 -12.71
C GLU A 39 -2.57 2.91 -12.39
N ILE A 40 -3.17 2.91 -11.20
CA ILE A 40 -4.22 1.96 -10.83
C ILE A 40 -5.43 2.08 -11.78
N GLU A 41 -5.92 3.28 -12.04
CA GLU A 41 -7.05 3.52 -12.95
C GLU A 41 -6.78 3.01 -14.37
N LYS A 42 -5.53 3.18 -14.85
CA LYS A 42 -5.07 2.66 -16.14
C LYS A 42 -4.89 1.13 -16.16
N GLY A 43 -4.97 0.47 -15.01
CA GLY A 43 -4.83 -0.99 -14.89
C GLY A 43 -3.38 -1.48 -14.85
N LEU A 44 -2.42 -0.60 -14.56
CA LEU A 44 -1.00 -0.98 -14.43
C LEU A 44 -0.74 -1.82 -13.17
N HIS A 45 -1.65 -1.76 -12.19
CA HIS A 45 -1.58 -2.52 -10.95
C HIS A 45 -2.83 -3.37 -10.76
N PRO A 46 -2.75 -4.54 -10.12
CA PRO A 46 -3.91 -5.42 -9.86
C PRO A 46 -4.92 -4.80 -8.89
N CYS A 47 -4.60 -3.64 -8.30
CA CYS A 47 -5.47 -2.88 -7.42
C CYS A 47 -6.78 -2.43 -8.08
N LYS A 48 -6.82 -2.26 -9.42
CA LYS A 48 -8.00 -1.74 -10.15
C LYS A 48 -9.29 -2.53 -9.87
N SER A 49 -9.17 -3.85 -9.75
CA SER A 49 -10.30 -4.76 -9.46
C SER A 49 -10.27 -5.30 -8.03
N CYS A 50 -9.38 -4.81 -7.18
CA CYS A 50 -9.23 -5.30 -5.82
C CYS A 50 -10.28 -4.70 -4.88
N LEU A 51 -11.16 -5.54 -4.35
CA LEU A 51 -12.18 -5.16 -3.36
C LEU A 51 -11.59 -4.54 -2.08
N PHE A 52 -10.32 -4.81 -1.78
CA PHE A 52 -9.63 -4.32 -0.59
C PHE A 52 -8.86 -3.00 -0.80
N LEU A 53 -8.84 -2.45 -2.03
CA LEU A 53 -8.15 -1.19 -2.32
C LEU A 53 -8.58 -0.03 -1.39
N PRO A 54 -9.88 0.17 -1.07
CA PRO A 54 -10.30 1.25 -0.18
C PRO A 54 -9.73 1.15 1.25
N VAL A 55 -9.30 -0.03 1.67
CA VAL A 55 -8.74 -0.27 3.01
C VAL A 55 -7.22 -0.15 3.00
N CYS A 56 -6.55 -0.70 1.98
CA CYS A 56 -5.09 -0.74 1.95
C CYS A 56 -4.43 0.41 1.17
N GLY A 57 -5.18 1.14 0.34
CA GLY A 57 -4.67 2.21 -0.52
C GLY A 57 -3.62 1.77 -1.54
N GLY A 58 -3.46 0.45 -1.77
CA GLY A 58 -2.37 -0.10 -2.57
C GLY A 58 -1.00 -0.09 -1.89
N ALA A 59 -0.94 0.17 -0.57
CA ALA A 59 0.29 0.24 0.22
C ALA A 59 1.31 1.24 -0.36
N CYS A 60 2.62 0.97 -0.28
CA CYS A 60 3.65 1.92 -0.69
C CYS A 60 3.94 1.84 -2.20
N PRO A 61 3.73 2.92 -2.99
CA PRO A 61 4.02 2.95 -4.43
C PRO A 61 5.49 2.65 -4.78
N LYS A 62 6.43 2.98 -3.89
CA LYS A 62 7.86 2.67 -4.06
C LYS A 62 8.11 1.17 -4.20
N LEU A 63 7.45 0.35 -3.39
CA LEU A 63 7.62 -1.11 -3.44
C LEU A 63 7.15 -1.68 -4.77
N TRP A 64 6.08 -1.13 -5.35
CA TRP A 64 5.62 -1.51 -6.69
C TRP A 64 6.65 -1.17 -7.77
N LYS A 65 7.30 0.00 -7.69
CA LYS A 65 8.38 0.39 -8.61
C LYS A 65 9.62 -0.51 -8.46
N GLU A 66 9.88 -0.99 -7.26
CA GLU A 66 10.94 -1.97 -6.94
C GLU A 66 10.55 -3.42 -7.32
N GLY A 67 9.41 -3.64 -7.98
CA GLY A 67 8.96 -4.96 -8.43
C GLY A 67 8.35 -5.84 -7.34
N SER A 68 8.12 -5.29 -6.15
CA SER A 68 7.45 -5.99 -5.05
C SER A 68 5.95 -5.72 -5.05
N CYS A 69 5.14 -6.74 -4.70
CA CYS A 69 3.70 -6.61 -4.54
C CYS A 69 3.35 -6.48 -3.04
N PRO A 70 3.21 -5.25 -2.49
CA PRO A 70 2.99 -5.00 -1.07
C PRO A 70 1.53 -5.22 -0.63
N CYS A 71 0.85 -6.24 -1.14
CA CYS A 71 -0.51 -6.55 -0.71
C CYS A 71 -0.52 -7.02 0.76
N PRO A 72 -1.42 -6.50 1.60
CA PRO A 72 -1.53 -6.97 2.98
C PRO A 72 -2.03 -8.41 3.02
N SER A 73 -1.62 -9.18 4.03
CA SER A 73 -1.95 -10.62 4.13
C SER A 73 -3.45 -10.90 4.09
N PHE A 74 -4.27 -9.98 4.64
CA PHE A 74 -5.72 -10.14 4.66
C PHE A 74 -6.35 -10.18 3.27
N LYS A 75 -5.69 -9.65 2.22
CA LYS A 75 -6.15 -9.81 0.84
C LYS A 75 -6.34 -11.28 0.47
N PHE A 76 -5.48 -12.15 1.00
CA PHE A 76 -5.41 -13.56 0.65
C PHE A 76 -6.17 -14.46 1.62
N ASN A 77 -6.51 -13.98 2.82
CA ASN A 77 -7.11 -14.80 3.86
C ASN A 77 -8.23 -14.13 4.67
N MET A 78 -8.89 -13.10 4.13
CA MET A 78 -9.98 -12.42 4.84
C MET A 78 -11.13 -13.37 5.16
N LYS A 79 -11.50 -14.26 4.23
CA LYS A 79 -12.60 -15.20 4.42
C LYS A 79 -12.33 -16.13 5.62
N GLU A 80 -11.12 -16.66 5.69
CA GLU A 80 -10.67 -17.56 6.75
C GLU A 80 -10.64 -16.83 8.10
N ARG A 81 -10.18 -15.57 8.12
CA ARG A 81 -10.21 -14.73 9.33
C ARG A 81 -11.64 -14.51 9.84
N LEU A 82 -12.59 -14.26 8.95
CA LEU A 82 -14.00 -14.07 9.33
C LEU A 82 -14.62 -15.36 9.85
N MET A 83 -14.34 -16.50 9.21
CA MET A 83 -14.81 -17.81 9.68
C MET A 83 -14.24 -18.15 11.06
N LEU A 84 -12.94 -17.92 11.27
CA LEU A 84 -12.29 -18.15 12.56
C LEU A 84 -12.88 -17.24 13.64
N TYR A 85 -13.10 -15.96 13.32
CA TYR A 85 -13.73 -15.01 14.24
C TYR A 85 -15.14 -15.45 14.62
N TYR A 86 -15.95 -15.89 13.65
CA TYR A 86 -17.29 -16.40 13.91
C TYR A 86 -17.27 -17.63 14.82
N ALA A 87 -16.45 -18.64 14.49
CA ALA A 87 -16.31 -19.85 15.30
C ALA A 87 -15.87 -19.53 16.73
N TRP A 88 -14.96 -18.57 16.88
CA TRP A 88 -14.48 -18.10 18.19
C TRP A 88 -15.59 -17.45 19.02
N GLN A 89 -16.48 -16.65 18.41
CA GLN A 89 -17.63 -16.08 19.12
C GLN A 89 -18.58 -17.16 19.62
N GLN A 90 -18.87 -18.17 18.78
CA GLN A 90 -19.76 -19.26 19.15
C GLN A 90 -19.20 -20.10 20.31
N LEU A 91 -17.89 -20.39 20.32
CA LEU A 91 -17.26 -21.10 21.44
C LEU A 91 -17.35 -20.30 22.74
N LYS A 92 -17.09 -18.99 22.69
CA LYS A 92 -17.20 -18.12 23.87
C LYS A 92 -18.61 -18.04 24.43
N GLU A 93 -19.62 -18.04 23.58
CA GLU A 93 -21.02 -18.07 24.00
C GLU A 93 -21.34 -19.36 24.75
N ILE A 94 -20.87 -20.51 24.26
CA ILE A 94 -21.04 -21.82 24.93
C ILE A 94 -20.36 -21.80 26.31
N GLU A 95 -19.10 -21.36 26.39
CA GLU A 95 -18.37 -21.28 27.66
C GLU A 95 -19.09 -20.37 28.69
N TYR A 96 -19.66 -19.26 28.24
CA TYR A 96 -20.42 -18.36 29.12
C TYR A 96 -21.72 -18.98 29.64
N GLN A 97 -22.44 -19.73 28.79
CA GLN A 97 -23.66 -20.44 29.19
C GLN A 97 -23.37 -21.61 30.14
N GLU A 98 -22.23 -22.28 30.00
CA GLU A 98 -21.81 -23.36 30.89
C GLU A 98 -21.28 -22.85 32.25
N ALA A 99 -20.82 -21.61 32.31
CA ALA A 99 -20.29 -20.98 33.52
C ALA A 99 -21.34 -20.19 34.35
N SER A 100 -22.57 -20.05 33.84
CA SER A 100 -23.72 -19.38 34.50
C SER A 100 -24.69 -20.38 35.09
#